data_AF-A0A7S0XCP1-F1
#
_entry.id   AF-A0A7S0XCP1-F1
#
_cell.length_a   1.000
_cell.length_b   1.000
_cell.length_c   1.000
_cell.angle_alpha   90.00
_cell.angle_beta   90.00
_cell.angle_gamma   90.00
#
_symmetry.space_group_name_H-M   'P 1'
#
loop_
_entity.id
_entity.type
_entity.pdbx_description
1 polymer ?
#
loop_
_entity_poly.entity_id
_entity_poly.type
_entity_poly.pdbx_seq_one_letter_code
_entity_poly.pdbx_strand_id
1 'polypeptide(L)'
;FYANTGFYYLISNNENNYLTWSILTAFDSVELSGSHQNVLNNRLIEYYDLIVNSLPIHILDSRLFPSGIKFHHDKPYMQALIDNHEKPYIFHMCWTDNINDKIYYLNQSNMWYVRKDYNVHNRKSVRTELYNIISNHQHISNIC
;
A
#
# COMPACT_ATOMS: atom_id res chain seq x y z
N PHE A 1 14.76 -7.11 12.10
CA PHE A 1 13.36 -7.05 11.63
C PHE A 1 13.29 -6.10 10.44
N TYR A 2 12.57 -6.44 9.37
CA TYR A 2 12.47 -5.56 8.20
C TYR A 2 11.06 -5.66 7.61
N ALA A 3 10.21 -4.67 7.91
CA ALA A 3 8.84 -4.61 7.42
C ALA A 3 8.78 -3.91 6.06
N ASN A 4 7.83 -4.33 5.22
CA ASN A 4 7.47 -3.59 4.02
C ASN A 4 6.56 -2.42 4.41
N THR A 5 6.85 -1.23 3.90
CA THR A 5 6.07 -0.01 4.23
C THR A 5 5.28 0.50 3.02
N GLY A 6 5.11 -0.33 1.99
CA GLY A 6 4.21 -0.01 0.88
C GLY A 6 2.73 -0.01 1.29
N PHE A 7 2.41 -0.66 2.40
CA PHE A 7 1.10 -0.59 3.04
C PHE A 7 1.21 -0.80 4.54
N TYR A 8 0.61 0.08 5.33
CA TYR A 8 0.49 -0.04 6.79
C TYR A 8 -0.62 0.88 7.30
N TYR A 9 -1.11 0.59 8.50
CA TYR A 9 -2.02 1.46 9.24
C TYR A 9 -1.28 2.15 10.39
N LEU A 10 -1.67 3.39 10.69
CA LEU A 10 -1.27 4.09 11.90
C LEU A 10 -2.54 4.51 12.64
N ILE A 11 -2.58 4.22 13.94
CA ILE A 11 -3.64 4.72 14.81
C ILE A 11 -3.24 6.13 15.23
N SER A 12 -4.16 7.10 15.10
CA SER A 12 -3.88 8.46 15.55
C SER A 12 -3.83 8.51 17.08
N ASN A 13 -2.63 8.61 17.62
CA ASN A 13 -2.33 8.82 19.04
C ASN A 13 -1.01 9.60 19.18
N ASN A 14 -0.67 10.01 20.40
CA ASN A 14 0.49 10.87 20.64
C ASN A 14 1.81 10.17 20.25
N GLU A 15 1.89 8.87 20.49
CA GLU A 15 3.07 8.06 20.23
C GLU A 15 3.32 7.88 18.73
N ASN A 16 2.28 7.59 17.93
CA ASN A 16 2.38 7.52 16.47
C ASN A 16 2.59 8.90 15.84
N ASN A 17 2.05 9.97 16.44
CA ASN A 17 2.36 11.34 16.02
C ASN A 17 3.85 11.65 16.22
N TYR A 18 4.41 11.24 17.36
CA TYR A 18 5.84 11.42 17.62
C TYR A 18 6.70 10.55 16.69
N LEU A 19 6.34 9.27 16.48
CA LEU A 19 7.00 8.39 15.54
C LEU A 19 7.00 8.96 14.11
N THR A 20 5.83 9.37 13.61
CA THR A 20 5.70 9.96 12.26
C THR A 20 6.47 11.26 12.14
N TRP A 21 6.47 12.09 13.17
CA TRP A 21 7.26 13.32 13.17
C TRP A 21 8.75 13.04 13.13
N SER A 22 9.24 12.03 13.87
CA SER A 22 10.65 11.63 13.85
C SER A 22 11.14 11.16 12.46
N ILE A 23 10.26 10.57 11.66
CA ILE A 23 10.55 10.17 10.28
C ILE A 23 10.59 11.40 9.38
N LEU A 24 9.61 12.30 9.52
CA LEU A 24 9.54 13.53 8.72
C LEU A 24 10.73 14.46 8.98
N THR A 25 11.20 14.56 10.22
CA THR A 25 12.38 15.38 10.57
C THR A 25 13.70 14.73 10.18
N ALA A 26 13.72 13.42 9.90
CA ALA A 26 14.89 12.67 9.42
C ALA A 26 14.94 12.63 7.88
N PHE A 27 14.52 13.72 7.23
CA PHE A 27 14.43 13.80 5.77
C PHE A 27 15.80 13.59 5.09
N ASP A 28 16.86 14.10 5.68
CA ASP A 28 18.25 13.87 5.25
C ASP A 28 18.59 12.37 5.17
N SER A 29 18.16 11.60 6.16
CA SER A 29 18.35 10.14 6.20
C SER A 29 17.49 9.43 5.16
N VAL A 30 16.28 9.94 4.90
CA VAL A 30 15.41 9.43 3.82
C VAL A 30 16.07 9.67 2.46
N GLU A 31 16.63 10.86 2.24
CA GLU A 31 17.31 11.22 1.01
C GLU A 31 18.58 10.38 0.80
N LEU A 32 19.44 10.27 1.81
CA LEU A 32 20.68 9.48 1.75
C LEU A 32 20.42 7.99 1.54
N SER A 33 19.40 7.43 2.18
CA SER A 33 19.03 6.02 2.01
C SER A 33 18.20 5.74 0.76
N GLY A 34 17.66 6.78 0.12
CA GLY A 34 16.69 6.69 -0.96
C GLY A 34 15.37 5.98 -0.58
N SER A 35 15.11 5.76 0.71
CA SER A 35 14.00 4.91 1.15
C SER A 35 13.47 5.28 2.53
N HIS A 36 12.24 5.80 2.57
CA HIS A 36 11.53 6.01 3.83
C HIS A 36 11.34 4.70 4.61
N GLN A 37 11.25 3.55 3.92
CA GLN A 37 11.10 2.23 4.55
C GLN A 37 12.28 1.91 5.47
N ASN A 38 13.49 2.26 5.05
CA ASN A 38 14.70 2.04 5.86
C ASN A 38 14.65 2.88 7.13
N VAL A 39 14.33 4.17 6.99
CA VAL A 39 14.23 5.08 8.13
C VAL A 39 13.13 4.64 9.10
N LEU A 40 11.94 4.31 8.60
CA LEU A 40 10.84 3.81 9.43
C LEU A 40 11.21 2.50 10.15
N ASN A 41 11.83 1.54 9.47
CA ASN A 41 12.28 0.30 10.12
C ASN A 41 13.31 0.58 11.22
N ASN A 42 14.26 1.49 10.99
CA ASN A 42 15.24 1.87 12.02
C ASN A 42 14.54 2.54 13.21
N ARG A 43 13.64 3.49 12.96
CA ARG A 43 12.86 4.16 14.03
C ARG A 43 12.00 3.18 14.80
N LEU A 44 11.36 2.21 14.14
CA LEU A 44 10.57 1.17 14.82
C LEU A 44 11.45 0.30 15.72
N ILE A 45 12.67 -0.04 15.29
CA ILE A 45 13.62 -0.80 16.12
C ILE A 45 14.08 0.04 17.32
N GLU A 46 14.47 1.30 17.10
CA GLU A 46 14.88 2.22 18.16
C GLU A 46 13.75 2.50 19.16
N TYR A 47 12.53 2.67 18.67
CA TYR A 47 11.36 2.93 19.49
C TYR A 47 10.87 1.68 20.20
N TYR A 48 11.10 0.47 19.67
CA TYR A 48 10.53 -0.76 20.23
C TYR A 48 10.73 -0.87 21.75
N ASP A 49 11.93 -0.53 22.22
CA ASP A 49 12.29 -0.57 23.64
C ASP A 49 11.59 0.51 24.49
N LEU A 50 11.21 1.65 23.89
CA LEU A 50 10.61 2.80 24.58
C LEU A 50 9.09 2.69 24.74
N ILE A 51 8.43 1.93 23.87
CA ILE A 51 6.96 1.95 23.69
C ILE A 51 6.36 0.55 23.64
N VAL A 52 7.08 -0.50 24.06
CA VAL A 52 6.62 -1.90 24.00
C VAL A 52 5.22 -2.12 24.59
N ASN A 53 4.83 -1.27 25.56
CA ASN A 53 3.50 -1.30 26.19
C ASN A 53 2.48 -0.31 25.60
N SER A 54 2.92 0.67 24.80
CA SER A 54 2.09 1.80 24.31
C SER A 54 1.79 1.73 22.82
N LEU A 55 2.58 0.99 22.04
CA LEU A 55 2.46 0.88 20.59
C LEU A 55 2.66 -0.58 20.14
N PRO A 56 1.59 -1.39 20.17
CA PRO A 56 1.66 -2.74 19.67
C PRO A 56 1.89 -2.73 18.14
N ILE A 57 2.97 -3.36 17.70
CA ILE A 57 3.26 -3.57 16.28
C ILE A 57 2.56 -4.84 15.83
N HIS A 58 1.61 -4.71 14.90
CA HIS A 58 0.91 -5.85 14.30
C HIS A 58 1.44 -6.12 12.89
N ILE A 59 1.96 -7.32 12.69
CA ILE A 59 2.40 -7.77 11.37
C ILE A 59 1.19 -8.33 10.62
N LEU A 60 0.92 -7.79 9.44
CA LEU A 60 -0.17 -8.23 8.58
C LEU A 60 0.16 -9.59 7.94
N ASP A 61 -0.87 -10.43 7.75
CA ASP A 61 -0.71 -11.74 7.12
C ASP A 61 -0.23 -11.59 5.67
N SER A 62 0.90 -12.22 5.36
CA SER A 62 1.48 -12.21 4.01
C SER A 62 0.60 -12.83 2.92
N ARG A 63 -0.40 -13.66 3.24
CA ARG A 63 -1.39 -14.17 2.26
C ARG A 63 -2.44 -13.11 1.93
N LEU A 64 -2.80 -12.29 2.92
CA LEU A 64 -3.82 -11.24 2.76
C LEU A 64 -3.23 -9.92 2.24
N PHE A 65 -1.97 -9.65 2.59
CA PHE A 65 -1.19 -8.47 2.21
C PHE A 65 0.16 -8.86 1.58
N PRO A 66 0.16 -9.60 0.45
CA PRO A 66 1.39 -10.01 -0.22
C PRO A 66 2.21 -8.82 -0.73
N SER A 67 3.53 -8.95 -0.60
CA SER A 67 4.53 -8.02 -1.16
C SER A 67 5.22 -8.63 -2.38
N GLY A 68 6.19 -7.90 -2.95
CA GLY A 68 7.00 -8.39 -4.07
C GLY A 68 7.69 -9.73 -3.80
N ILE A 69 8.06 -10.04 -2.56
CA ILE A 69 8.65 -11.36 -2.23
C ILE A 69 7.71 -12.49 -2.63
N LYS A 70 6.42 -12.34 -2.29
CA LYS A 70 5.40 -13.34 -2.59
C LYS A 70 5.16 -13.42 -4.10
N PHE A 71 5.07 -12.27 -4.76
CA PHE A 71 4.90 -12.20 -6.21
C PHE A 71 6.05 -12.87 -6.99
N HIS A 72 7.29 -12.56 -6.65
CA HIS A 72 8.46 -12.99 -7.42
C HIS A 72 8.92 -14.41 -7.09
N HIS A 73 8.70 -14.88 -5.86
CA HIS A 73 9.28 -16.15 -5.39
C HIS A 73 8.25 -17.24 -5.04
N ASP A 74 6.96 -16.92 -4.87
CA ASP A 74 5.93 -17.89 -4.47
C ASP A 74 5.00 -18.23 -5.65
N LYS A 75 5.51 -19.08 -6.56
CA LYS A 75 4.75 -19.54 -7.74
C LYS A 75 3.44 -20.26 -7.37
N PRO A 76 3.40 -21.16 -6.35
CA PRO A 76 2.15 -21.78 -5.94
C PRO A 76 1.08 -20.77 -5.51
N TYR A 77 1.47 -19.74 -4.74
CA TYR A 77 0.55 -18.67 -4.37
C TYR A 77 0.03 -17.91 -5.60
N MET A 78 0.91 -17.55 -6.54
CA MET A 78 0.51 -16.85 -7.75
C MET A 78 -0.42 -17.68 -8.64
N GLN A 79 -0.18 -19.00 -8.73
CA GLN A 79 -1.11 -19.90 -9.43
C GLN A 79 -2.46 -19.97 -8.73
N ALA A 80 -2.48 -20.11 -7.40
CA ALA A 80 -3.71 -20.11 -6.62
C ALA A 80 -4.48 -18.77 -6.74
N LEU A 81 -3.77 -17.67 -6.93
CA LEU A 81 -4.35 -16.35 -7.18
C LEU A 81 -4.99 -16.27 -8.58
N ILE A 82 -4.32 -16.80 -9.61
CA ILE A 82 -4.88 -16.91 -10.98
C ILE A 82 -6.13 -17.81 -10.99
N ASP A 83 -6.07 -18.93 -10.27
CA ASP A 83 -7.16 -19.90 -10.12
C ASP A 83 -8.29 -19.39 -9.21
N ASN A 84 -8.17 -18.15 -8.69
CA ASN A 84 -9.15 -17.49 -7.82
C ASN A 84 -9.38 -18.19 -6.46
N HIS A 85 -8.41 -19.00 -6.02
CA HIS A 85 -8.37 -19.61 -4.69
C HIS A 85 -7.82 -18.66 -3.63
N GLU A 86 -6.93 -17.72 -4.01
CA GLU A 86 -6.42 -16.66 -3.13
C GLU A 86 -7.06 -15.31 -3.47
N LYS A 87 -7.42 -14.53 -2.45
CA LYS A 87 -8.05 -13.21 -2.59
C LYS A 87 -7.41 -12.22 -1.61
N PRO A 88 -6.22 -11.70 -1.91
CA PRO A 88 -5.58 -10.71 -1.05
C PRO A 88 -6.42 -9.43 -0.98
N TYR A 89 -6.43 -8.77 0.18
CA TYR A 89 -7.05 -7.45 0.31
C TYR A 89 -6.26 -6.39 -0.44
N ILE A 90 -4.94 -6.46 -0.35
CA ILE A 90 -4.02 -5.54 -1.03
C ILE A 90 -2.84 -6.33 -1.57
N PHE A 91 -2.55 -6.14 -2.85
CA PHE A 91 -1.43 -6.78 -3.52
C PHE A 91 -0.37 -5.75 -3.89
N HIS A 92 0.72 -5.72 -3.14
CA HIS A 92 1.82 -4.79 -3.38
C HIS A 92 2.89 -5.42 -4.30
N MET A 93 2.72 -5.24 -5.60
CA MET A 93 3.67 -5.69 -6.63
C MET A 93 4.91 -4.78 -6.69
N CYS A 94 5.78 -4.83 -5.68
CA CYS A 94 7.05 -4.10 -5.70
C CYS A 94 8.12 -4.84 -6.54
N TRP A 95 9.20 -4.14 -6.88
CA TRP A 95 10.27 -4.64 -7.75
C TRP A 95 9.78 -5.00 -9.16
N THR A 96 8.98 -4.10 -9.74
CA THR A 96 8.56 -4.13 -11.15
C THR A 96 9.02 -2.82 -11.79
N ASP A 97 9.65 -2.89 -12.95
CA ASP A 97 10.44 -1.77 -13.50
C ASP A 97 9.59 -0.57 -13.90
N ASN A 98 8.40 -0.80 -14.43
CA ASN A 98 7.55 0.28 -14.92
C ASN A 98 6.05 -0.03 -14.84
N ILE A 99 5.24 0.97 -15.18
CA ILE A 99 3.77 0.87 -15.14
C ILE A 99 3.20 -0.14 -16.14
N ASN A 100 3.83 -0.30 -17.31
CA ASN A 100 3.34 -1.22 -18.33
C ASN A 100 3.50 -2.67 -17.87
N ASP A 101 4.63 -2.98 -17.24
CA ASP A 101 4.87 -4.30 -16.64
C ASP A 101 3.87 -4.59 -15.52
N LYS A 102 3.58 -3.61 -14.65
CA LYS A 102 2.55 -3.75 -13.61
C LYS A 102 1.18 -4.07 -14.22
N ILE A 103 0.77 -3.34 -15.26
CA ILE A 103 -0.50 -3.59 -15.96
C ILE A 103 -0.49 -5.00 -16.57
N TYR A 104 0.59 -5.37 -17.23
CA TYR A 104 0.74 -6.70 -17.83
C TYR A 104 0.56 -7.81 -16.78
N TYR A 105 1.31 -7.76 -15.68
CA TYR A 105 1.25 -8.78 -14.64
C TYR A 105 -0.09 -8.80 -13.90
N LEU A 106 -0.70 -7.64 -13.64
CA LEU A 106 -2.04 -7.58 -13.05
C LEU A 106 -3.09 -8.24 -13.97
N ASN A 107 -2.96 -8.09 -15.29
CA ASN A 107 -3.84 -8.78 -16.23
C ASN A 107 -3.60 -10.30 -16.22
N GLN A 108 -2.34 -10.75 -16.21
CA GLN A 108 -2.02 -12.19 -16.18
C GLN A 108 -2.48 -12.87 -14.88
N SER A 109 -2.49 -12.13 -13.78
CA SER A 109 -2.89 -12.62 -12.45
C SER A 109 -4.38 -12.46 -12.13
N ASN A 110 -5.20 -12.04 -13.10
CA ASN A 110 -6.63 -11.76 -12.88
C ASN A 110 -6.90 -10.72 -11.76
N MET A 111 -5.96 -9.78 -11.60
CA MET A 111 -6.00 -8.69 -10.61
C MET A 111 -6.22 -7.32 -11.24
N TRP A 112 -6.44 -7.27 -12.55
CA TRP A 112 -6.76 -6.05 -13.27
C TRP A 112 -8.27 -5.82 -13.32
N TYR A 113 -8.77 -5.02 -12.39
CA TYR A 113 -10.22 -4.74 -12.27
C TYR A 113 -10.71 -3.52 -13.05
N VAL A 114 -9.79 -2.79 -13.70
CA VAL A 114 -10.14 -1.63 -14.51
C VAL A 114 -10.79 -2.10 -15.81
N ARG A 115 -11.91 -1.47 -16.19
CA ARG A 115 -12.65 -1.82 -17.40
C ARG A 115 -11.77 -1.64 -18.65
N LYS A 116 -11.96 -2.48 -19.66
CA LYS A 116 -11.16 -2.48 -20.90
C LYS A 116 -11.32 -1.21 -21.74
N ASP A 117 -12.45 -0.52 -21.62
CA ASP A 117 -12.73 0.73 -22.31
C ASP A 117 -12.11 1.96 -21.61
N TYR A 118 -11.47 1.76 -20.44
CA TYR A 118 -10.82 2.81 -19.70
C TYR A 118 -9.36 3.02 -20.14
N ASN A 119 -9.01 4.23 -20.58
CA ASN A 119 -7.63 4.57 -20.95
C ASN A 119 -6.82 5.02 -19.73
N VAL A 120 -6.03 4.09 -19.17
CA VAL A 120 -5.19 4.31 -17.98
C VAL A 120 -4.13 5.40 -18.16
N HIS A 121 -3.73 5.71 -19.40
CA HIS A 121 -2.74 6.74 -19.68
C HIS A 121 -3.32 8.15 -19.72
N ASN A 122 -4.66 8.29 -19.77
CA ASN A 122 -5.34 9.57 -19.73
C ASN A 122 -5.74 9.95 -18.29
N ARG A 123 -4.75 10.33 -17.47
CA ARG A 123 -4.92 10.66 -16.03
C ARG A 123 -5.90 11.80 -15.72
N LYS A 124 -6.35 12.58 -16.71
CA LYS A 124 -7.26 13.72 -16.50
C LYS A 124 -8.72 13.31 -16.21
N SER A 125 -9.14 12.08 -16.53
CA SER A 125 -10.55 11.68 -16.33
C SER A 125 -10.86 11.25 -14.90
N VAL A 126 -10.05 10.40 -14.24
CA VAL A 126 -10.39 9.81 -12.93
C VAL A 126 -10.68 10.85 -11.86
N ARG A 127 -9.85 11.90 -11.78
CA ARG A 127 -10.00 12.93 -10.75
C ARG A 127 -11.33 13.66 -10.94
N THR A 128 -11.63 14.11 -12.15
CA THR A 128 -12.88 14.81 -12.49
C THR A 128 -14.11 13.93 -12.28
N GLU A 129 -14.02 12.65 -12.64
CA GLU A 129 -15.13 11.70 -12.56
C GLU A 129 -15.45 11.32 -11.10
N LEU A 130 -14.43 11.08 -10.25
CA LEU A 130 -14.62 10.86 -8.81
C LEU A 130 -15.17 12.10 -8.11
N TYR A 131 -14.68 13.31 -8.44
CA TYR A 131 -15.26 14.54 -7.90
C TYR A 131 -16.74 14.69 -8.31
N ASN A 132 -17.10 14.35 -9.54
CA ASN A 132 -18.49 14.41 -10.00
C ASN A 132 -19.39 13.38 -9.31
N ILE A 133 -18.90 12.16 -9.09
CA ILE A 133 -19.63 11.12 -8.33
C ILE A 133 -19.87 11.57 -6.89
N ILE A 134 -18.85 12.11 -6.22
CA ILE A 134 -18.95 12.60 -4.84
C ILE A 134 -19.88 13.80 -4.74
N SER A 135 -19.80 14.74 -5.70
CA SER A 135 -20.66 15.93 -5.75
C SER A 135 -22.12 15.58 -6.02
N ASN A 136 -22.39 14.59 -6.88
CA ASN A 136 -23.74 14.12 -7.18
C ASN A 136 -24.37 13.34 -6.02
N HIS A 137 -23.57 12.65 -5.19
CA HIS A 137 -24.07 11.99 -3.99
C HIS A 137 -24.43 12.96 -2.85
N GLN A 138 -23.79 14.14 -2.76
CA GLN A 138 -24.18 15.17 -1.79
C GLN A 138 -25.52 15.84 -2.10
N HIS A 139 -26.02 15.74 -3.34
CA HIS A 139 -27.34 16.28 -3.70
C HIS A 139 -28.51 15.39 -3.28
N ILE A 140 -28.29 14.11 -2.99
CA ILE A 140 -29.35 13.16 -2.61
C ILE A 140 -29.63 13.21 -1.10
N SER A 141 -28.69 13.68 -0.28
CA SER A 141 -28.87 13.83 1.17
C SER A 141 -29.66 15.07 1.61
N ASN A 142 -30.08 15.93 0.69
CA ASN A 142 -30.87 17.14 0.98
C ASN A 142 -32.35 17.03 0.54
N ILE A 143 -32.85 15.81 0.29
CA ILE A 143 -34.25 15.53 -0.10
C ILE A 143 -34.96 14.62 0.92
N CYS A 144 -34.46 14.50 2.15
CA CYS A 144 -35.21 13.91 3.27
C CYS A 144 -35.37 14.93 4.39
#